data_AF-A0A7G5IH99-F1
#
_entry.id   AF-A0A7G5IH99-F1
#
_cell.length_a   1.000
_cell.length_b   1.000
_cell.length_c   1.000
_cell.angle_alpha   90.00
_cell.angle_beta   90.00
_cell.angle_gamma   90.00
#
_symmetry.space_group_name_H-M   'P 1'
#
loop_
_entity.id
_entity.type
_entity.pdbx_description
1 polymer ?
#
loop_
_entity_poly.entity_id
_entity_poly.type
_entity_poly.pdbx_seq_one_letter_code
_entity_poly.pdbx_strand_id
1 'polypeptide(L)' 'MAIPLRDGEPRLLARMIAATALVRGLPLATLNPDDFADVAGLRVEDWSQA' A
#
# COMPACT_ATOMS: atom_id res chain seq x y z
N MET A 1 -0.40 -13.84 14.08
CA MET A 1 1.06 -13.63 14.20
C MET A 1 1.40 -12.43 13.33
N ALA A 2 1.56 -11.25 13.93
CA ALA A 2 1.99 -10.06 13.19
C ALA A 2 3.52 -10.03 13.26
N ILE A 3 4.19 -10.01 12.10
CA ILE A 3 5.63 -9.78 12.04
C ILE A 3 5.84 -8.28 12.26
N PRO A 4 6.47 -7.84 13.36
CA PRO A 4 6.72 -6.42 13.57
C PRO A 4 7.89 -6.01 12.67
N LEU A 5 7.59 -5.40 11.52
CA LEU A 5 8.60 -4.78 10.68
C LEU A 5 9.03 -3.46 11.35
N ARG A 6 10.34 -3.27 11.54
CA ARG A 6 10.94 -2.10 12.22
C ARG A 6 10.44 -0.79 11.60
N ASP A 7 10.30 0.26 12.40
CA ASP A 7 10.00 1.61 11.92
C ASP A 7 10.94 1.99 10.76
N GLY A 8 10.39 2.10 9.54
CA GLY A 8 11.10 2.48 8.31
C GLY A 8 11.08 1.44 7.17
N GLU A 9 11.29 0.16 7.44
CA GLU A 9 11.27 -0.91 6.42
C GLU A 9 9.90 -1.19 5.77
N PRO A 10 8.76 -1.21 6.52
CA PRO A 10 7.47 -1.46 5.91
C PRO A 10 7.07 -0.35 4.92
N ARG A 11 7.57 0.88 5.10
CA ARG A 11 7.33 1.96 4.13
C ARG A 11 7.99 1.70 2.79
N LEU A 12 9.26 1.27 2.75
CA LEU A 12 9.95 1.05 1.47
C LEU A 12 9.23 0.01 0.62
N LEU A 13 8.86 -1.13 1.22
CA LEU A 13 8.12 -2.17 0.53
C LEU A 13 6.75 -1.66 0.06
N ALA A 14 6.01 -0.94 0.91
CA ALA A 14 4.75 -0.32 0.52
C ALA A 14 4.92 0.62 -0.69
N ARG A 15 5.98 1.44 -0.73
CA ARG A 15 6.28 2.28 -1.91
C ARG A 15 6.56 1.45 -3.17
N MET A 16 7.25 0.31 -3.08
CA MET A 16 7.50 -0.56 -4.24
C MET A 16 6.22 -1.21 -4.79
N ILE A 17 5.34 -1.65 -3.88
CA ILE A 17 4.02 -2.18 -4.26
C ILE A 17 3.18 -1.08 -4.94
N ALA A 18 3.12 0.10 -4.33
CA ALA A 18 2.41 1.26 -4.88
C ALA A 18 2.92 1.67 -6.27
N ALA A 19 4.24 1.74 -6.45
CA ALA A 19 4.85 2.05 -7.73
C ALA A 19 4.49 1.01 -8.82
N THR A 20 4.42 -0.27 -8.45
CA THR A 20 4.03 -1.34 -9.38
C THR A 20 2.58 -1.16 -9.84
N ALA A 21 1.66 -0.90 -8.92
CA ALA A 21 0.25 -0.66 -9.25
C ALA A 21 0.08 0.60 -10.12
N LEU A 22 0.75 1.69 -9.77
CA LEU A 22 0.77 2.95 -10.53
C LEU A 22 1.24 2.75 -11.98
N VAL A 23 2.42 2.16 -12.18
CA VAL A 23 3.01 1.96 -13.52
C VAL A 23 2.14 1.06 -14.39
N ARG A 24 1.42 0.11 -13.78
CA ARG A 24 0.50 -0.79 -14.48
C ARG A 24 -0.93 -0.24 -14.60
N GLY A 25 -1.24 0.90 -13.99
CA GLY A 25 -2.59 1.48 -13.98
C GLY A 25 -3.63 0.64 -13.24
N LEU A 26 -3.20 -0.19 -12.29
CA LEU A 26 -4.06 -1.11 -11.52
C LEU A 26 -4.50 -0.48 -10.18
N PRO A 27 -5.69 -0.84 -9.66
CA PRO A 27 -6.02 -0.55 -8.27
C PRO A 27 -5.15 -1.38 -7.30
N LEU A 28 -4.82 -0.81 -6.15
CA LEU A 28 -4.15 -1.49 -5.04
C LEU A 28 -5.17 -1.81 -3.95
N ALA A 29 -5.52 -3.08 -3.83
CA ALA A 29 -6.31 -3.60 -2.71
C ALA A 29 -5.44 -3.77 -1.47
N THR A 30 -5.90 -3.30 -0.31
CA THR A 30 -5.15 -3.36 0.96
C THR A 30 -6.08 -3.40 2.17
N LEU A 31 -5.58 -3.94 3.28
CA LEU A 31 -6.22 -3.85 4.59
C LEU A 31 -5.83 -2.57 5.35
N ASN A 32 -4.78 -1.88 4.90
CA ASN A 32 -4.26 -0.65 5.49
C ASN A 32 -4.24 0.46 4.41
N PRO A 33 -5.37 1.13 4.12
CA PRO A 33 -5.41 2.16 3.08
C PRO A 33 -4.54 3.39 3.41
N ASP A 34 -4.40 3.72 4.69
CA ASP A 34 -3.65 4.90 5.16
C ASP A 34 -2.14 4.82 4.86
N ASP A 35 -1.59 3.61 4.72
CA ASP A 35 -0.17 3.39 4.35
C ASP A 35 0.18 3.95 2.96
N PHE A 36 -0.84 4.23 2.14
CA PHE A 36 -0.73 4.64 0.75
C PHE A 36 -1.35 6.02 0.46
N ALA A 37 -1.87 6.71 1.49
CA ALA A 37 -2.59 7.98 1.33
C ALA A 37 -1.72 9.12 0.75
N ASP A 38 -0.40 9.03 0.86
CA ASP A 38 0.57 10.01 0.35
C ASP A 38 1.02 9.75 -1.10
N VAL A 39 0.52 8.69 -1.75
CA VAL A 39 0.89 8.32 -3.12
C VAL A 39 -0.09 8.90 -4.14
N ALA A 40 0.27 10.05 -4.72
CA ALA A 40 -0.56 10.73 -5.71
C ALA A 40 -0.88 9.87 -6.94
N GLY A 41 -2.15 9.84 -7.35
CA GLY A 41 -2.63 9.13 -8.54
C GLY A 41 -2.84 7.63 -8.35
N LEU A 42 -2.49 7.06 -7.19
CA LEU A 42 -2.75 5.66 -6.89
C LEU A 42 -4.23 5.47 -6.57
N ARG A 43 -4.87 4.50 -7.23
CA ARG A 43 -6.22 4.05 -6.88
C ARG A 43 -6.10 2.97 -5.80
N VAL A 44 -6.67 3.22 -4.63
CA VAL A 44 -6.63 2.31 -3.49
C VAL A 44 -8.04 1.76 -3.22
N GLU A 45 -8.13 0.46 -2.99
CA GLU A 45 -9.35 -0.21 -2.54
C GLU A 45 -9.17 -0.68 -1.10
N ASP A 46 -10.04 -0.21 -0.21
CA ASP A 46 -10.07 -0.65 1.19
C ASP A 46 -10.84 -1.97 1.29
N TRP A 47 -10.13 -3.04 1.62
CA TRP A 47 -10.68 -4.38 1.82
C TRP A 47 -10.74 -4.77 3.30
N SER A 48 -10.47 -3.84 4.22
CA SER A 48 -10.55 -4.10 5.67
C SER A 48 -11.98 -4.36 6.17
N GLN A 49 -12.98 -3.99 5.37
CA GLN A 49 -14.40 -4.11 5.67
C GLN A 49 -15.10 -5.24 4.90
N ALA A 50 -14.33 -6.07 4.17
CA ALA A 50 -14.84 -7.16 3.34
C ALA A 50 -15.05 -8.47 4.12
#